data_AF-A0A4V6Q0X5-F1
#
_entry.id   AF-A0A4V6Q0X5-F1
#
_cell.length_a   1.000
_cell.length_b   1.000
_cell.length_c   1.000
_cell.angle_alpha   90.00
_cell.angle_beta   90.00
_cell.angle_gamma   90.00
#
_symmetry.space_group_name_H-M   'P 1'
#
loop_
_entity.id
_entity.type
_entity.pdbx_description
1 polymer ?
#
loop_
_entity_poly.entity_id
_entity_poly.type
_entity_poly.pdbx_seq_one_letter_code
_entity_poly.pdbx_strand_id
1 'polypeptide(L)'
;MSEWVGPRCAEHFAARAAVAVAPAGAWNDGQVNDRRADGLLVVCTANVCRSPLAQRTLQHALAGSPLGDVVVSSAGTRALEGEAMCPVSAEDLDPGDTAYATEHRARQLTGVLVREADLILTMEREQRSAAVQAAPGSQAKVFTLREVEALLGVLADRAGEPPADLPALAKALHSVRGLAPLVPTEPVKKHWWSRPVEPEDPMTIVDGHGRSREEHTAAADQVRATADRVGAAIVALTTRTSA
;
A
#
# COMPACT_ATOMS: atom_id res chain seq x y z
N MET A 1 8.17 -17.09 19.62
CA MET A 1 7.04 -17.42 18.71
C MET A 1 5.69 -16.83 19.16
N SER A 2 5.66 -15.81 20.04
CA SER A 2 4.40 -15.15 20.47
C SER A 2 4.59 -13.71 20.96
N GLU A 3 5.75 -13.08 20.74
CA GLU A 3 6.06 -11.76 21.35
C GLU A 3 5.76 -10.55 20.43
N TRP A 4 5.21 -10.77 19.23
CA TRP A 4 4.96 -9.69 18.27
C TRP A 4 3.54 -9.09 18.31
N VAL A 5 2.61 -9.74 19.01
CA VAL A 5 1.29 -9.17 19.31
C VAL A 5 1.38 -8.61 20.72
N GLY A 6 1.71 -7.32 20.83
CA GLY A 6 1.65 -6.63 22.12
C GLY A 6 0.24 -6.78 22.72
N PRO A 7 0.11 -6.99 24.05
CA PRO A 7 -1.16 -7.34 24.70
C PRO A 7 -2.30 -6.32 24.50
N ARG A 8 -2.00 -5.11 24.02
CA ARG A 8 -2.96 -3.99 23.94
C ARG A 8 -3.86 -3.99 22.70
N CYS A 9 -3.58 -4.80 21.68
CA CYS A 9 -4.53 -5.00 20.57
C CYS A 9 -5.38 -6.26 20.77
N ALA A 10 -4.83 -7.33 21.37
CA ALA A 10 -5.49 -8.63 21.51
C ALA A 10 -6.76 -8.62 22.40
N GLU A 11 -6.89 -7.67 23.33
CA GLU A 11 -7.95 -7.70 24.35
C GLU A 11 -9.37 -7.34 23.85
N HIS A 12 -9.55 -6.92 22.58
CA HIS A 12 -10.87 -6.65 22.00
C HIS A 12 -11.43 -7.77 21.07
N PHE A 13 -10.71 -8.90 20.92
CA PHE A 13 -10.92 -9.87 19.83
C PHE A 13 -11.99 -10.97 20.06
N ALA A 14 -12.86 -10.85 21.07
CA ALA A 14 -13.86 -11.88 21.37
C ALA A 14 -15.26 -11.57 20.82
N ALA A 15 -15.47 -11.73 19.51
CA ALA A 15 -16.78 -12.09 18.94
C ALA A 15 -16.62 -12.60 17.50
N ARG A 16 -16.67 -13.93 17.33
CA ARG A 16 -16.61 -14.60 16.03
C ARG A 16 -17.97 -14.53 15.35
N ALA A 17 -18.01 -14.09 14.09
CA ALA A 17 -19.05 -14.45 13.14
C ALA A 17 -18.39 -15.07 11.90
N ALA A 18 -18.78 -16.30 11.58
CA ALA A 18 -18.36 -16.97 10.36
C ALA A 18 -19.14 -16.37 9.18
N VAL A 19 -18.43 -15.81 8.20
CA VAL A 19 -19.00 -15.43 6.90
C VAL A 19 -18.37 -16.33 5.85
N ALA A 20 -19.22 -16.99 5.06
CA ALA A 20 -18.82 -17.89 3.99
C ALA A 20 -18.12 -17.11 2.87
N VAL A 21 -16.96 -17.61 2.45
CA VAL A 21 -16.23 -17.14 1.28
C VAL A 21 -16.91 -17.69 0.03
N ALA A 22 -17.35 -16.81 -0.87
CA ALA A 22 -17.85 -17.22 -2.19
C ALA A 22 -16.70 -17.81 -3.02
N PRO A 23 -16.92 -18.90 -3.77
CA PRO A 23 -15.86 -19.51 -4.57
C PRO A 23 -15.50 -18.62 -5.76
N ALA A 24 -14.21 -18.62 -6.10
CA ALA A 24 -13.71 -18.03 -7.34
C ALA A 24 -14.45 -18.63 -8.54
N GLY A 25 -15.10 -17.77 -9.32
CA GLY A 25 -15.90 -18.16 -10.47
C GLY A 25 -15.08 -18.93 -11.52
N ALA A 26 -15.63 -20.05 -11.97
CA ALA A 26 -15.16 -20.82 -13.12
C ALA A 26 -15.50 -20.08 -14.42
N TRP A 27 -14.58 -20.13 -15.38
CA TRP A 27 -14.65 -19.43 -16.66
C TRP A 27 -15.44 -20.26 -17.70
N ASN A 28 -16.41 -19.62 -18.36
CA ASN A 28 -17.09 -20.18 -19.53
C ASN A 28 -16.36 -19.79 -20.81
N ASP A 29 -16.22 -20.75 -21.71
CA ASP A 29 -15.65 -20.55 -23.04
C ASP A 29 -16.51 -19.62 -23.90
N GLY A 30 -15.82 -18.63 -24.48
CA GLY A 30 -16.27 -17.94 -25.67
C GLY A 30 -16.97 -16.61 -25.42
N GLN A 31 -16.21 -15.56 -25.13
CA GLN A 31 -16.23 -14.26 -25.82
C GLN A 31 -14.92 -13.50 -25.51
N VAL A 32 -14.15 -13.16 -26.54
CA VAL A 32 -12.89 -12.42 -26.45
C VAL A 32 -13.16 -10.94 -26.15
N ASN A 33 -12.92 -10.54 -24.90
CA ASN A 33 -12.46 -9.20 -24.52
C ASN A 33 -11.34 -9.40 -23.47
N ASP A 34 -10.12 -9.60 -23.97
CA ASP A 34 -9.00 -10.28 -23.30
C ASP A 34 -8.07 -9.34 -22.51
N ARG A 35 -8.60 -8.56 -21.57
CA ARG A 35 -7.76 -7.97 -20.51
C ARG A 35 -8.40 -8.19 -19.15
N ARG A 36 -7.71 -8.95 -18.30
CA ARG A 36 -7.98 -8.99 -16.86
C ARG A 36 -7.87 -7.55 -16.32
N ALA A 37 -8.73 -7.19 -15.37
CA ALA A 37 -8.60 -5.93 -14.65
C ALA A 37 -7.20 -5.79 -14.02
N ASP A 38 -6.59 -4.61 -14.17
CA ASP A 38 -5.27 -4.30 -13.63
C ASP A 38 -5.25 -4.44 -12.09
N GLY A 39 -4.17 -4.98 -11.55
CA GLY A 39 -4.02 -5.25 -10.11
C GLY A 39 -3.09 -4.27 -9.39
N LEU A 40 -3.60 -3.57 -8.38
CA LEU A 40 -2.81 -2.78 -7.42
C LEU A 40 -2.70 -3.53 -6.09
N LEU A 41 -1.48 -3.91 -5.69
CA LEU A 41 -1.24 -4.62 -4.43
C LEU A 41 -0.54 -3.71 -3.40
N VAL A 42 -1.16 -3.54 -2.25
CA VAL A 42 -0.60 -2.80 -1.12
C VAL A 42 -0.02 -3.76 -0.08
N VAL A 43 1.22 -3.57 0.35
CA VAL A 43 1.93 -4.51 1.23
C VAL A 43 2.40 -3.80 2.50
N CYS A 44 2.14 -4.39 3.66
CA CYS A 44 2.80 -4.01 4.91
C CYS A 44 3.37 -5.25 5.62
N THR A 45 3.64 -5.16 6.93
CA THR A 45 4.14 -6.29 7.72
C THR A 45 3.03 -7.30 8.01
N ALA A 46 2.02 -6.92 8.79
CA ALA A 46 1.01 -7.84 9.32
C ALA A 46 -0.31 -7.88 8.53
N ASN A 47 -0.52 -6.96 7.58
CA ASN A 47 -1.77 -6.79 6.83
C ASN A 47 -3.02 -6.55 7.70
N VAL A 48 -2.87 -5.85 8.82
CA VAL A 48 -4.00 -5.48 9.70
C VAL A 48 -4.11 -3.96 9.93
N CYS A 49 -3.05 -3.18 9.72
CA CYS A 49 -3.05 -1.73 9.98
C CYS A 49 -2.90 -0.92 8.68
N ARG A 50 -1.66 -0.81 8.20
CA ARG A 50 -1.26 0.14 7.14
C ARG A 50 -1.75 -0.25 5.74
N SER A 51 -1.57 -1.51 5.32
CA SER A 51 -1.96 -1.91 3.96
C SER A 51 -3.48 -2.01 3.74
N PRO A 52 -4.32 -2.46 4.70
CA PRO A 52 -5.77 -2.43 4.53
C PRO A 52 -6.32 -1.00 4.45
N LEU A 53 -5.77 -0.07 5.25
CA LEU A 53 -6.14 1.34 5.21
C LEU A 53 -5.80 1.96 3.85
N ALA A 54 -4.54 1.85 3.42
CA ALA A 54 -4.13 2.36 2.11
C ALA A 54 -4.87 1.71 0.94
N GLN A 55 -5.23 0.43 1.01
CA GLN A 55 -6.07 -0.22 0.00
C GLN A 55 -7.40 0.52 -0.18
N ARG A 56 -8.13 0.81 0.91
CA ARG A 56 -9.42 1.51 0.83
C ARG A 56 -9.28 2.93 0.34
N THR A 57 -8.33 3.66 0.89
CA THR A 57 -8.04 5.03 0.48
C THR A 57 -7.73 5.11 -1.02
N LEU A 58 -6.86 4.23 -1.54
CA LEU A 58 -6.54 4.18 -2.97
C LEU A 58 -7.74 3.73 -3.82
N GLN A 59 -8.52 2.76 -3.35
CA GLN A 59 -9.73 2.31 -4.04
C GLN A 59 -10.74 3.44 -4.21
N HIS A 60 -10.94 4.27 -3.18
CA HIS A 60 -11.78 5.47 -3.26
C HIS A 60 -11.20 6.53 -4.19
N ALA A 61 -9.91 6.81 -4.07
CA ALA A 61 -9.28 7.85 -4.88
C ALA A 61 -9.29 7.52 -6.39
N LEU A 62 -9.18 6.24 -6.76
CA LEU A 62 -9.22 5.80 -8.15
C LEU A 62 -10.65 5.64 -8.70
N ALA A 63 -11.67 5.57 -7.83
CA ALA A 63 -13.05 5.39 -8.25
C ALA A 63 -13.50 6.54 -9.15
N GLY A 64 -14.15 6.21 -10.28
CA GLY A 64 -14.61 7.20 -11.26
C GLY A 64 -13.51 7.83 -12.13
N SER A 65 -12.25 7.39 -12.00
CA SER A 65 -11.16 7.75 -12.91
C SER A 65 -11.05 6.78 -14.10
N PRO A 66 -10.19 7.06 -15.11
CA PRO A 66 -9.86 6.08 -16.15
C PRO A 66 -9.28 4.76 -15.60
N LEU A 67 -8.78 4.76 -14.37
CA LEU A 67 -8.32 3.57 -13.65
C LEU A 67 -9.35 3.06 -12.63
N GLY A 68 -10.63 3.40 -12.77
CA GLY A 68 -11.70 3.03 -11.85
C GLY A 68 -11.96 1.52 -11.76
N ASP A 69 -11.62 0.76 -12.80
CA ASP A 69 -11.76 -0.70 -12.84
C ASP A 69 -10.56 -1.46 -12.24
N VAL A 70 -9.54 -0.74 -11.74
CA VAL A 70 -8.38 -1.33 -11.06
C VAL A 70 -8.83 -2.09 -9.81
N VAL A 71 -8.35 -3.32 -9.67
CA VAL A 71 -8.54 -4.12 -8.47
C VAL A 71 -7.46 -3.76 -7.45
N VAL A 72 -7.84 -3.00 -6.42
CA VAL A 72 -6.96 -2.71 -5.29
C VAL A 72 -7.10 -3.78 -4.22
N SER A 73 -5.99 -4.37 -3.80
CA SER A 73 -5.95 -5.41 -2.78
C SER A 73 -4.73 -5.26 -1.87
N SER A 74 -4.72 -5.91 -0.70
CA SER A 74 -3.61 -5.77 0.27
C SER A 74 -3.07 -7.11 0.76
N ALA A 75 -1.81 -7.17 1.17
CA ALA A 75 -1.17 -8.35 1.77
C ALA A 75 -0.13 -7.95 2.82
N GLY A 76 0.44 -8.94 3.51
CA GLY A 76 1.46 -8.74 4.54
C GLY A 76 2.64 -9.69 4.39
N THR A 77 3.85 -9.21 4.62
CA THR A 77 5.06 -10.04 4.57
C THR A 77 5.15 -11.06 5.72
N ARG A 78 4.44 -10.80 6.81
CA ARG A 78 4.30 -11.66 8.00
C ARG A 78 2.87 -11.58 8.53
N ALA A 79 1.90 -11.71 7.62
CA ALA A 79 0.48 -11.68 8.00
C ALA A 79 0.10 -12.90 8.84
N LEU A 80 -0.78 -12.68 9.80
CA LEU A 80 -1.54 -13.74 10.43
C LEU A 80 -2.83 -13.90 9.64
N GLU A 81 -2.97 -15.01 8.90
CA GLU A 81 -4.08 -15.17 7.96
C GLU A 81 -5.44 -15.14 8.65
N GLY A 82 -6.38 -14.41 8.05
CA GLY A 82 -7.75 -14.30 8.54
C GLY A 82 -7.99 -13.24 9.63
N GLU A 83 -6.95 -12.53 10.09
CA GLU A 83 -7.12 -11.46 11.08
C GLU A 83 -7.90 -10.27 10.51
N ALA A 84 -8.73 -9.65 11.36
CA ALA A 84 -9.46 -8.44 11.00
C ALA A 84 -8.55 -7.20 10.98
N MET A 85 -9.06 -6.09 10.44
CA MET A 85 -8.35 -4.82 10.51
C MET A 85 -8.18 -4.38 11.98
N CYS A 86 -7.04 -3.77 12.29
CA CYS A 86 -6.77 -3.24 13.62
C CYS A 86 -7.75 -2.11 13.95
N PRO A 87 -8.38 -2.10 15.14
CA PRO A 87 -9.35 -1.08 15.51
C PRO A 87 -8.82 0.35 15.44
N VAL A 88 -7.56 0.58 15.83
CA VAL A 88 -6.96 1.93 15.78
C VAL A 88 -6.86 2.43 14.34
N SER A 89 -6.41 1.60 13.40
CA SER A 89 -6.35 1.99 11.98
C SER A 89 -7.75 2.08 11.35
N ALA A 90 -8.73 1.37 11.88
CA ALA A 90 -10.11 1.42 11.41
C ALA A 90 -10.79 2.76 11.74
N GLU A 91 -10.32 3.48 12.76
CA GLU A 91 -10.79 4.83 13.11
C GLU A 91 -10.49 5.86 11.98
N ASP A 92 -9.51 5.57 11.13
CA ASP A 92 -9.11 6.41 9.98
C ASP A 92 -9.82 6.07 8.66
N LEU A 93 -10.68 5.05 8.65
CA LEU A 93 -11.51 4.77 7.49
C LEU A 93 -12.55 5.87 7.28
N ASP A 94 -12.98 6.05 6.02
CA ASP A 94 -14.10 6.92 5.74
C ASP A 94 -15.38 6.38 6.44
N PRO A 95 -16.32 7.24 6.87
CA PRO A 95 -17.51 6.79 7.60
C PRO A 95 -18.35 5.71 6.89
N GLY A 96 -18.31 5.68 5.56
CA GLY A 96 -18.98 4.66 4.74
C GLY A 96 -18.31 3.28 4.74
N ASP A 97 -17.08 3.18 5.25
CA ASP A 97 -16.23 1.98 5.17
C ASP A 97 -16.12 1.21 6.48
N THR A 98 -16.93 1.55 7.48
CA THR A 98 -16.88 0.87 8.79
C THR A 98 -17.07 -0.64 8.70
N ALA A 99 -17.88 -1.14 7.76
CA ALA A 99 -18.04 -2.57 7.51
C ALA A 99 -16.73 -3.24 7.05
N TYR A 100 -15.93 -2.56 6.23
CA TYR A 100 -14.67 -3.08 5.71
C TYR A 100 -13.70 -3.47 6.83
N ALA A 101 -13.67 -2.72 7.94
CA ALA A 101 -12.79 -3.06 9.07
C ALA A 101 -13.04 -4.48 9.60
N THR A 102 -14.31 -4.90 9.62
CA THR A 102 -14.74 -6.20 10.13
C THR A 102 -14.79 -7.30 9.05
N GLU A 103 -14.87 -6.91 7.77
CA GLU A 103 -14.83 -7.83 6.63
C GLU A 103 -13.42 -8.15 6.15
N HIS A 104 -12.47 -7.21 6.35
CA HIS A 104 -11.08 -7.39 5.96
C HIS A 104 -10.49 -8.64 6.60
N ARG A 105 -9.74 -9.41 5.82
CA ARG A 105 -9.02 -10.59 6.29
C ARG A 105 -7.58 -10.47 5.84
N ALA A 106 -6.68 -10.41 6.81
CA ALA A 106 -5.25 -10.39 6.56
C ALA A 106 -4.84 -11.63 5.76
N ARG A 107 -3.96 -11.44 4.77
CA ARG A 107 -3.44 -12.52 3.93
C ARG A 107 -1.93 -12.39 3.74
N GLN A 108 -1.26 -13.54 3.68
CA GLN A 108 0.18 -13.60 3.51
C GLN A 108 0.58 -13.21 2.08
N LEU A 109 1.64 -12.41 1.97
CA LEU A 109 2.27 -12.08 0.69
C LEU A 109 2.88 -13.36 0.11
N THR A 110 2.48 -13.70 -1.11
CA THR A 110 3.03 -14.84 -1.85
C THR A 110 3.60 -14.38 -3.18
N GLY A 111 4.51 -15.17 -3.76
CA GLY A 111 5.03 -14.89 -5.10
C GLY A 111 3.94 -14.88 -6.19
N VAL A 112 2.81 -15.58 -5.97
CA VAL A 112 1.65 -15.54 -6.87
C VAL A 112 1.03 -14.15 -6.88
N LEU A 113 0.73 -13.60 -5.70
CA LEU A 113 0.19 -12.24 -5.56
C LEU A 113 1.11 -11.19 -6.19
N VAL A 114 2.43 -11.33 -6.00
CA VAL A 114 3.43 -10.41 -6.60
C VAL A 114 3.46 -10.53 -8.13
N ARG A 115 3.34 -11.73 -8.69
CA ARG A 115 3.32 -11.92 -10.14
C ARG A 115 2.06 -11.34 -10.76
N GLU A 116 0.92 -11.54 -10.12
CA GLU A 116 -0.40 -11.11 -10.60
C GLU A 116 -0.67 -9.61 -10.51
N ALA A 117 0.03 -8.87 -9.66
CA ALA A 117 -0.14 -7.42 -9.52
C ALA A 117 0.64 -6.66 -10.59
N ASP A 118 0.08 -5.58 -11.12
CA ASP A 118 0.71 -4.71 -12.12
C ASP A 118 1.51 -3.57 -11.47
N LEU A 119 1.08 -3.15 -10.28
CA LEU A 119 1.78 -2.20 -9.42
C LEU A 119 1.72 -2.65 -7.96
N ILE A 120 2.83 -2.55 -7.23
CA ILE A 120 2.96 -2.97 -5.84
C ILE A 120 3.50 -1.82 -5.00
N LEU A 121 2.76 -1.45 -3.96
CA LEU A 121 3.07 -0.35 -3.05
C LEU A 121 3.36 -0.90 -1.65
N THR A 122 4.52 -0.58 -1.08
CA THR A 122 4.91 -1.02 0.26
C THR A 122 5.04 0.17 1.22
N MET A 123 5.04 -0.08 2.53
CA MET A 123 5.22 0.99 3.54
C MET A 123 6.70 1.24 3.85
N GLU A 124 7.52 0.19 3.76
CA GLU A 124 8.94 0.18 4.10
C GLU A 124 9.77 -0.49 3.00
N ARG A 125 11.10 -0.25 2.98
CA ARG A 125 12.02 -0.84 2.00
C ARG A 125 12.21 -2.34 2.20
N GLU A 126 12.13 -2.81 3.43
CA GLU A 126 12.23 -4.21 3.81
C GLU A 126 11.07 -5.00 3.18
N GLN A 127 9.87 -4.42 3.18
CA GLN A 127 8.70 -5.01 2.56
C GLN A 127 8.82 -5.02 1.03
N ARG A 128 9.36 -3.95 0.44
CA ARG A 128 9.71 -3.92 -0.99
C ARG A 128 10.70 -5.02 -1.34
N SER A 129 11.73 -5.19 -0.52
CA SER A 129 12.75 -6.22 -0.70
C SER A 129 12.15 -7.62 -0.58
N ALA A 130 11.27 -7.84 0.39
CA ALA A 130 10.55 -9.11 0.56
C ALA A 130 9.64 -9.43 -0.64
N ALA A 131 8.93 -8.45 -1.19
CA ALA A 131 8.12 -8.64 -2.40
C ALA A 131 8.98 -9.04 -3.61
N VAL A 132 10.11 -8.36 -3.82
CA VAL A 132 11.06 -8.70 -4.89
C VAL A 132 11.67 -10.10 -4.69
N GLN A 133 11.96 -10.50 -3.45
CA GLN A 133 12.44 -11.85 -3.14
C GLN A 133 11.37 -12.93 -3.39
N ALA A 134 10.11 -12.64 -3.11
CA ALA A 134 9.00 -13.57 -3.34
C ALA A 134 8.72 -13.84 -4.82
N ALA A 135 9.02 -12.88 -5.71
CA ALA A 135 9.03 -13.07 -7.15
C ALA A 135 10.15 -12.25 -7.81
N PRO A 136 11.36 -12.84 -7.99
CA PRO A 136 12.47 -12.18 -8.66
C PRO A 136 12.09 -11.67 -10.05
N GLY A 137 12.59 -10.49 -10.41
CA GLY A 137 12.24 -9.81 -11.68
C GLY A 137 11.10 -8.80 -11.57
N SER A 138 10.47 -8.66 -10.39
CA SER A 138 9.38 -7.70 -10.14
C SER A 138 9.85 -6.28 -9.82
N GLN A 139 11.16 -5.97 -9.83
CA GLN A 139 11.69 -4.69 -9.31
C GLN A 139 11.10 -3.45 -9.99
N ALA A 140 10.72 -3.58 -11.27
CA ALA A 140 10.15 -2.48 -12.05
C ALA A 140 8.72 -2.09 -11.63
N LYS A 141 8.04 -2.93 -10.84
CA LYS A 141 6.67 -2.69 -10.39
C LYS A 141 6.50 -2.64 -8.87
N VAL A 142 7.59 -2.67 -8.10
CA VAL A 142 7.54 -2.60 -6.62
C VAL A 142 8.21 -1.32 -6.12
N PHE A 143 7.44 -0.53 -5.39
CA PHE A 143 7.85 0.77 -4.84
C PHE A 143 7.35 0.92 -3.40
N THR A 144 7.97 1.81 -2.62
CA THR A 144 7.30 2.27 -1.38
C THR A 144 6.26 3.34 -1.71
N LEU A 145 5.28 3.54 -0.84
CA LEU A 145 4.21 4.52 -1.05
C LEU A 145 4.76 5.95 -1.15
N ARG A 146 5.72 6.30 -0.29
CA ARG A 146 6.46 7.57 -0.33
C ARG A 146 7.33 7.72 -1.56
N GLU A 147 7.92 6.63 -2.02
CA GLU A 147 8.68 6.61 -3.28
C GLU A 147 7.77 6.94 -4.47
N VAL A 148 6.59 6.34 -4.54
CA VAL A 148 5.61 6.66 -5.59
C VAL A 148 5.14 8.11 -5.50
N GLU A 149 4.80 8.61 -4.30
CA GLU A 149 4.42 10.02 -4.11
C GLU A 149 5.46 10.98 -4.72
N ALA A 150 6.74 10.77 -4.42
CA ALA A 150 7.83 11.59 -4.94
C ALA A 150 8.00 11.46 -6.47
N LEU A 151 7.90 10.24 -7.00
CA LEU A 151 8.05 9.98 -8.43
C LEU A 151 6.89 10.50 -9.26
N LEU A 152 5.66 10.50 -8.74
CA LEU A 152 4.50 11.10 -9.40
C LEU A 152 4.69 12.62 -9.58
N GLY A 153 5.31 13.30 -8.61
CA GLY A 153 5.70 14.71 -8.76
C GLY A 153 6.68 14.91 -9.92
N VAL A 154 7.72 14.06 -10.00
CA VAL A 154 8.67 14.11 -11.13
C VAL A 154 7.99 13.84 -12.48
N LEU A 155 7.02 12.92 -12.54
CA LEU A 155 6.27 12.64 -13.77
C LEU A 155 5.29 13.75 -14.15
N ALA A 156 4.75 14.47 -13.17
CA ALA A 156 3.86 15.61 -13.41
C ALA A 156 4.59 16.75 -14.11
N ASP A 157 5.84 17.02 -13.71
CA ASP A 157 6.68 18.09 -14.27
C ASP A 157 7.27 17.76 -15.65
N ARG A 158 7.18 16.50 -16.09
CA ARG A 158 7.72 16.06 -17.38
C ARG A 158 6.65 16.08 -18.47
N ALA A 159 7.05 16.56 -19.64
CA ALA A 159 6.28 16.37 -20.86
C ALA A 159 6.31 14.89 -21.27
N GLY A 160 5.15 14.32 -21.53
CA GLY A 160 4.99 12.92 -21.95
C GLY A 160 3.53 12.54 -22.01
N GLU A 161 3.23 11.47 -22.75
CA GLU A 161 1.90 10.89 -22.79
C GLU A 161 1.49 10.40 -21.39
N PRO A 162 0.22 10.62 -21.00
CA PRO A 162 -0.30 10.07 -19.76
C PRO A 162 -0.23 8.53 -19.80
N PRO A 163 0.12 7.87 -18.68
CA PRO A 163 0.05 6.41 -18.64
C PRO A 163 -1.40 5.96 -18.83
N ALA A 164 -1.64 5.03 -19.74
CA ALA A 164 -2.98 4.55 -20.09
C ALA A 164 -3.54 3.51 -19.10
N ASP A 165 -2.66 2.80 -18.40
CA ASP A 165 -2.98 1.68 -17.50
C ASP A 165 -1.93 1.57 -16.37
N LEU A 166 -2.15 0.68 -15.38
CA LEU A 166 -1.18 0.48 -14.29
C LEU A 166 0.19 -0.03 -14.76
N PRO A 167 0.29 -0.99 -15.70
CA PRO A 167 1.57 -1.39 -16.26
C PRO A 167 2.36 -0.22 -16.87
N ALA A 168 1.70 0.66 -17.63
CA ALA A 168 2.31 1.85 -18.18
C ALA A 168 2.77 2.82 -17.08
N LEU A 169 1.96 3.02 -16.04
CA LEU A 169 2.33 3.82 -14.87
C LEU A 169 3.56 3.24 -14.16
N ALA A 170 3.59 1.93 -13.90
CA ALA A 170 4.72 1.26 -13.26
C ALA A 170 6.02 1.44 -14.07
N LYS A 171 5.94 1.28 -15.40
CA LYS A 171 7.07 1.53 -16.31
C LYS A 171 7.53 2.99 -16.27
N ALA A 172 6.60 3.94 -16.27
CA ALA A 172 6.90 5.36 -16.18
C ALA A 172 7.61 5.69 -14.85
N LEU A 173 7.06 5.26 -13.71
CA LEU A 173 7.66 5.40 -12.38
C LEU A 173 9.07 4.79 -12.33
N HIS A 174 9.23 3.58 -12.88
CA HIS A 174 10.52 2.90 -12.92
C HIS A 174 11.57 3.69 -13.71
N SER A 175 11.18 4.28 -14.85
CA SER A 175 12.09 5.03 -15.72
C SER A 175 12.66 6.30 -15.07
N VAL A 176 11.94 6.89 -14.11
CA VAL A 176 12.36 8.09 -13.38
C VAL A 176 12.80 7.79 -11.95
N ARG A 177 12.92 6.51 -11.56
CA ARG A 177 13.21 6.10 -10.18
C ARG A 177 14.45 6.76 -9.58
N GLY A 178 15.50 6.95 -10.40
CA GLY A 178 16.75 7.61 -10.00
C GLY A 178 16.66 9.13 -9.81
N LEU A 179 15.50 9.74 -10.09
CA LEU A 179 15.25 11.18 -9.96
C LEU A 179 14.38 11.53 -8.75
N ALA A 180 13.98 10.54 -7.93
CA ALA A 180 13.20 10.80 -6.73
C ALA A 180 13.96 11.75 -5.78
N PRO A 181 13.40 12.91 -5.40
CA PRO A 181 14.04 13.86 -4.49
C PRO A 181 13.96 13.40 -3.01
N LEU A 182 14.27 12.14 -2.73
CA LEU A 182 14.21 11.55 -1.40
C LEU A 182 15.60 11.57 -0.78
N VAL A 183 15.94 12.71 -0.17
CA VAL A 183 17.21 12.90 0.52
C VAL A 183 17.03 12.54 2.00
N PRO A 184 17.83 11.61 2.56
CA PRO A 184 17.85 11.38 4.00
C PRO A 184 18.19 12.69 4.72
N THR A 185 17.49 12.97 5.82
CA THR A 185 17.87 14.11 6.68
C THR A 185 19.24 13.86 7.31
N GLU A 186 19.97 14.90 7.69
CA GLU A 186 21.24 14.71 8.39
C GLU A 186 21.00 14.18 9.82
N PRO A 187 21.89 13.32 10.36
CA PRO A 187 21.78 12.85 11.73
C PRO A 187 21.80 14.03 12.70
N VAL A 188 20.77 14.16 13.53
CA VAL A 188 20.69 15.25 14.50
C VAL A 188 21.36 14.81 15.80
N LYS A 189 22.44 15.50 16.19
CA LYS A 189 23.11 15.30 17.48
C LYS A 189 22.66 16.36 18.47
N LYS A 190 21.66 16.04 19.32
CA LYS A 190 21.11 16.98 20.31
C LYS A 190 22.13 17.45 21.36
N HIS A 191 23.06 16.58 21.77
CA HIS A 191 24.13 16.90 22.73
C HIS A 191 25.44 16.20 22.35
N TRP A 192 26.59 16.78 22.73
CA TRP A 192 27.91 16.28 22.31
C TRP A 192 28.22 14.86 22.83
N TRP A 193 27.64 14.47 23.97
CA TRP A 193 27.79 13.12 24.57
C TRP A 193 26.74 12.11 24.08
N SER A 194 25.67 12.56 23.42
CA SER A 194 24.61 11.66 22.95
C SER A 194 25.00 10.96 21.66
N ARG A 195 24.55 9.71 21.48
CA ARG A 195 24.56 9.07 20.16
C ARG A 195 23.71 9.89 19.19
N PRO A 196 24.18 10.11 17.95
CA PRO A 196 23.34 10.67 16.90
C PRO A 196 22.05 9.85 16.76
N VAL A 197 20.93 10.54 16.62
CA VAL A 197 19.70 9.89 16.19
C VAL A 197 19.81 9.68 14.69
N GLU A 198 19.79 8.43 14.26
CA GLU A 198 19.83 8.11 12.83
C GLU A 198 18.59 8.73 12.17
N PRO A 199 18.77 9.38 11.01
CA PRO A 199 17.66 10.00 10.30
C PRO A 199 16.67 8.93 9.86
N GLU A 200 15.38 9.25 9.99
CA GLU A 200 14.34 8.38 9.48
C GLU A 200 14.46 8.28 7.96
N ASP A 201 14.29 7.06 7.47
CA ASP A 201 14.27 6.77 6.05
C ASP A 201 13.11 7.55 5.37
N PRO A 202 13.37 8.46 4.42
CA PRO A 202 12.34 9.27 3.77
C PRO A 202 11.35 8.45 2.92
N MET A 203 11.68 7.18 2.60
CA MET A 203 10.77 6.25 1.91
C MET A 203 9.80 5.52 2.84
N THR A 204 9.97 5.66 4.16
CA THR A 204 9.30 4.83 5.16
C THR A 204 8.08 5.52 5.75
N ILE A 205 6.99 4.77 5.84
CA ILE A 205 5.86 5.08 6.73
C ILE A 205 5.98 4.14 7.94
N VAL A 206 6.30 4.72 9.09
CA VAL A 206 6.67 4.00 10.31
C VAL A 206 5.54 3.06 10.76
N ASP A 207 5.91 1.87 11.27
CA ASP A 207 4.94 0.97 11.89
C ASP A 207 4.52 1.48 13.28
N GLY A 208 3.27 1.91 13.37
CA GLY A 208 2.62 2.24 14.65
C GLY A 208 2.18 1.02 15.45
N HIS A 209 2.19 -0.18 14.88
CA HIS A 209 1.74 -1.38 15.57
C HIS A 209 2.63 -1.71 16.78
N GLY A 210 2.00 -2.00 17.93
CA GLY A 210 2.71 -2.26 19.18
C GLY A 210 3.28 -1.03 19.90
N ARG A 211 3.10 0.17 19.33
CA ARG A 211 3.47 1.46 19.95
C ARG A 211 2.33 2.04 20.78
N SER A 212 2.51 3.26 21.30
CA SER A 212 1.43 3.98 21.97
C SER A 212 0.26 4.24 21.01
N ARG A 213 -0.95 4.49 21.56
CA ARG A 213 -2.13 4.79 20.75
C ARG A 213 -1.92 6.03 19.88
N GLU A 214 -1.33 7.07 20.43
CA GLU A 214 -1.01 8.32 19.72
C GLU A 214 -0.08 8.07 18.53
N GLU A 215 1.02 7.32 18.74
CA GLU A 215 1.94 6.96 17.65
C GLU A 215 1.28 6.09 16.57
N HIS A 216 0.34 5.23 16.97
CA HIS A 216 -0.39 4.39 16.04
C HIS A 216 -1.38 5.19 15.20
N THR A 217 -2.16 6.08 15.82
CA THR A 217 -3.04 7.02 15.10
C THR A 217 -2.24 7.89 14.14
N ALA A 218 -1.11 8.47 14.60
CA ALA A 218 -0.26 9.28 13.73
C ALA A 218 0.29 8.49 12.52
N ALA A 219 0.62 7.21 12.70
CA ALA A 219 1.03 6.34 11.60
C ALA A 219 -0.12 6.06 10.62
N ALA A 220 -1.34 5.86 11.12
CA ALA A 220 -2.52 5.62 10.29
C ALA A 220 -2.96 6.88 9.52
N ASP A 221 -2.95 8.05 10.16
CA ASP A 221 -3.10 9.37 9.53
C ASP A 221 -2.09 9.55 8.38
N GLN A 222 -0.81 9.21 8.64
CA GLN A 222 0.25 9.33 7.65
C GLN A 222 0.01 8.41 6.44
N VAL A 223 -0.46 7.17 6.67
CA VAL A 223 -0.84 6.23 5.60
C VAL A 223 -1.97 6.81 4.77
N ARG A 224 -3.08 7.20 5.40
CA ARG A 224 -4.27 7.72 4.71
C ARG A 224 -3.91 8.94 3.87
N ALA A 225 -3.30 9.95 4.49
CA ALA A 225 -2.95 11.19 3.80
C ALA A 225 -1.98 10.97 2.62
N THR A 226 -1.05 10.03 2.74
CA THR A 226 -0.12 9.70 1.64
C THR A 226 -0.82 8.92 0.54
N ALA A 227 -1.66 7.94 0.88
CA ALA A 227 -2.45 7.17 -0.07
C ALA A 227 -3.42 8.06 -0.86
N ASP A 228 -4.08 9.02 -0.20
CA ASP A 228 -4.94 10.02 -0.84
C ASP A 228 -4.17 10.86 -1.86
N ARG A 229 -3.01 11.42 -1.47
CA ARG A 229 -2.19 12.23 -2.40
C ARG A 229 -1.68 11.40 -3.57
N VAL A 230 -1.27 10.15 -3.33
CA VAL A 230 -0.86 9.22 -4.39
C VAL A 230 -2.02 8.92 -5.33
N GLY A 231 -3.19 8.56 -4.82
CA GLY A 231 -4.37 8.28 -5.63
C GLY A 231 -4.79 9.48 -6.47
N ALA A 232 -4.89 10.66 -5.86
CA ALA A 232 -5.22 11.91 -6.56
C ALA A 232 -4.19 12.25 -7.66
N ALA A 233 -2.89 12.07 -7.39
CA ALA A 233 -1.84 12.29 -8.39
C ALA A 233 -1.90 11.28 -9.54
N ILE A 234 -2.22 10.01 -9.27
CA ILE A 234 -2.44 9.01 -10.32
C ILE A 234 -3.61 9.41 -11.23
N VAL A 235 -4.75 9.82 -10.64
CA VAL A 235 -5.90 10.30 -11.41
C VAL A 235 -5.56 11.54 -12.24
N ALA A 236 -4.85 12.50 -11.65
CA ALA A 236 -4.44 13.71 -12.36
C ALA A 236 -3.52 13.39 -13.55
N LEU A 237 -2.57 12.47 -13.40
CA LEU A 237 -1.66 12.10 -14.49
C LEU A 237 -2.37 11.36 -15.62
N THR A 238 -3.32 10.48 -15.32
CA THR A 238 -4.03 9.63 -16.28
C THR A 238 -5.14 10.36 -17.05
N THR A 239 -5.62 11.49 -16.52
CA THR A 239 -6.65 12.33 -17.15
C THR A 239 -6.08 13.47 -18.00
N ARG A 240 -4.75 13.65 -18.06
CA ARG A 240 -4.11 14.66 -18.91
C ARG A 240 -4.47 14.37 -20.38
N THR A 241 -5.27 15.22 -21.00
CA THR A 241 -5.51 15.13 -22.44
C THR A 241 -4.24 15.56 -23.17
N SER A 242 -3.81 14.77 -24.16
CA SER A 242 -2.70 15.17 -25.03
C SER A 242 -3.15 16.39 -25.83
N ALA A 243 -2.51 17.54 -25.59
CA ALA A 243 -2.78 18.79 -26.30
C ALA A 243 -2.17 18.78 -27.71
#